data_AF-W4FFT7-F1
#
_entry.id   AF-W4FFT7-F1
#
_cell.length_a   1.000
_cell.length_b   1.000
_cell.length_c   1.000
_cell.angle_alpha   90.00
_cell.angle_beta   90.00
_cell.angle_gamma   90.00
#
_symmetry.space_group_name_H-M   'P 1'
#
loop_
_entity.id
_entity.type
_entity.pdbx_description
1 polymer ?
#
loop_
_entity_poly.entity_id
_entity_poly.type
_entity_poly.pdbx_seq_one_letter_code
_entity_poly.pdbx_strand_id
1 'polypeptide(L)'
;MSDDTTSNRLAEKMLAGWTLLATNCPELDCCTPLMCSRKDKTKLLCVKCDKWYSTEEPAETSAATPTSSAPQATPHPPPPPPAASFVADQTPQEDQAAVYAARKKRRDATSSKLGEKMLQGWTLMGSVCPRPDCGTPFVRNRDTGQLFCVTCNQYAITEEQAAEQHAADIDIDQPSHDESSITTIMTTQPGTSFVAAAAVQPAVAASQAKAELRNSADLATTTTPVDVTSTSAAANYALRALYHKLAAATAALEQATTDKEVCMQSRVLRDVAKAIKALHGVQSVA
;
A
#
# COMPACT_ATOMS: atom_id res chain seq x y z
N MET A 1 -6.96 16.12 4.51
CA MET A 1 -6.89 17.58 4.23
C MET A 1 -5.55 18.17 4.73
N SER A 2 -4.39 17.75 4.21
CA SER A 2 -3.11 18.23 4.80
C SER A 2 -1.96 18.42 3.79
N ASP A 3 -2.26 18.38 2.48
CA ASP A 3 -1.22 18.46 1.45
C ASP A 3 -0.89 19.92 1.08
N ASP A 4 -1.89 20.81 1.05
CA ASP A 4 -1.68 22.24 0.75
C ASP A 4 -0.72 22.93 1.74
N THR A 5 -0.80 22.59 3.03
CA THR A 5 0.11 23.11 4.05
C THR A 5 1.56 22.68 3.81
N THR A 6 1.76 21.51 3.21
CA THR A 6 3.09 20.96 2.93
C THR A 6 3.75 21.70 1.77
N SER A 7 2.98 21.95 0.71
CA SER A 7 3.43 22.72 -0.46
C SER A 7 3.85 24.15 -0.08
N ASN A 8 3.08 24.82 0.78
CA ASN A 8 3.41 26.15 1.27
C ASN A 8 4.71 26.17 2.09
N ARG A 9 4.91 25.20 2.98
CA ARG A 9 6.15 25.06 3.77
C ARG A 9 7.38 24.79 2.88
N LEU A 10 7.23 23.99 1.83
CA LEU A 10 8.28 23.77 0.83
C LEU A 10 8.65 25.09 0.15
N ALA A 11 7.65 25.83 -0.35
CA ALA A 11 7.86 27.10 -1.03
C ALA A 11 8.54 28.14 -0.12
N GLU A 12 8.10 28.26 1.13
CA GLU A 12 8.70 29.16 2.12
C GLU A 12 10.19 28.84 2.36
N LYS A 13 10.53 27.56 2.51
CA LYS A 13 11.94 27.15 2.68
C LYS A 13 12.77 27.43 1.43
N MET A 14 12.23 27.22 0.22
CA MET A 14 12.92 27.56 -1.02
C MET A 14 13.20 29.07 -1.12
N LEU A 15 12.24 29.91 -0.75
CA LEU A 15 12.42 31.36 -0.68
C LEU A 15 13.45 31.77 0.37
N ALA A 16 13.55 31.03 1.48
CA ALA A 16 14.61 31.17 2.48
C ALA A 16 15.98 30.61 2.01
N GLY A 17 16.11 30.21 0.74
CA GLY A 17 17.36 29.76 0.13
C GLY A 17 17.69 28.28 0.32
N TRP A 18 16.70 27.45 0.69
CA TRP A 18 16.85 26.00 0.80
C TRP A 18 16.65 25.32 -0.56
N THR A 19 17.30 24.17 -0.75
CA THR A 19 17.24 23.41 -2.00
C THR A 19 16.43 22.13 -1.82
N LEU A 20 15.46 21.89 -2.71
CA LEU A 20 14.75 20.61 -2.83
C LEU A 20 15.68 19.52 -3.37
N LEU A 21 15.70 18.36 -2.72
CA LEU A 21 16.48 17.21 -3.15
C LEU A 21 15.61 16.18 -3.87
N ALA A 22 16.25 15.37 -4.71
CA ALA A 22 15.60 14.23 -5.36
C ALA A 22 15.28 13.08 -4.37
N THR A 23 15.85 13.13 -3.16
CA THR A 23 15.63 12.17 -2.08
C THR A 23 14.39 12.56 -1.29
N ASN A 24 13.53 11.59 -0.97
CA ASN A 24 12.28 11.80 -0.26
C ASN A 24 12.42 11.32 1.19
N CYS A 25 11.51 11.77 2.05
CA CYS A 25 11.42 11.31 3.43
C CYS A 25 11.35 9.77 3.49
N PRO A 26 12.15 9.11 4.34
CA PRO A 26 12.15 7.66 4.51
C PRO A 26 10.94 7.13 5.29
N GLU A 27 10.13 8.01 5.89
CA GLU A 27 8.92 7.60 6.62
C GLU A 27 7.92 6.90 5.68
N LEU A 28 7.38 5.75 6.12
CA LEU A 28 6.58 4.83 5.30
C LEU A 28 5.41 5.52 4.58
N ASP A 29 4.75 6.45 5.27
CA ASP A 29 3.59 7.19 4.75
C ASP A 29 3.93 8.62 4.28
N CYS A 30 5.22 8.96 4.13
CA CYS A 30 5.65 10.29 3.66
C CYS A 30 6.34 10.21 2.29
N CYS A 31 5.86 10.99 1.33
CA CYS A 31 6.47 11.16 0.02
C CYS A 31 7.12 12.55 -0.18
N THR A 32 7.25 13.33 0.89
CA THR A 32 7.73 14.70 0.78
C THR A 32 9.22 14.71 0.49
N PRO A 33 9.68 15.45 -0.54
CA PRO A 33 11.10 15.60 -0.83
C PRO A 33 11.84 16.26 0.35
N LEU A 34 13.07 15.81 0.60
CA LEU A 34 13.94 16.42 1.60
C LEU A 34 14.48 17.76 1.10
N MET A 35 14.73 18.67 2.02
CA MET A 35 15.34 19.97 1.72
C MET A 35 16.65 20.13 2.46
N CYS A 36 17.65 20.76 1.84
CA CYS A 36 18.90 21.13 2.51
C CYS A 36 19.07 22.66 2.57
N SER A 37 19.72 23.13 3.64
CA SER A 37 20.06 24.55 3.79
C SER A 37 21.26 24.90 2.92
N ARG A 38 21.32 26.15 2.45
CA ARG A 38 22.51 26.67 1.74
C ARG A 38 23.74 26.72 2.65
N LYS A 39 23.54 26.97 3.95
CA LYS A 39 24.63 27.08 4.94
C LYS A 39 25.18 25.70 5.33
N ASP A 40 24.28 24.74 5.50
CA ASP A 40 24.60 23.38 5.97
C ASP A 40 24.00 22.35 5.02
N LYS A 41 24.78 21.91 4.02
CA LYS A 41 24.34 20.91 3.04
C LYS A 41 24.22 19.49 3.62
N THR A 42 24.78 19.25 4.80
CA THR A 42 24.78 17.96 5.48
C THR A 42 23.50 17.68 6.26
N LYS A 43 22.72 18.72 6.57
CA LYS A 43 21.45 18.61 7.30
C LYS A 43 20.27 18.68 6.33
N LEU A 44 19.53 17.59 6.26
CA LEU A 44 18.34 17.43 5.45
C LEU A 44 17.10 17.56 6.33
N LEU A 45 16.05 18.19 5.84
CA LEU A 45 14.78 18.39 6.55
C LEU A 45 13.61 17.89 5.70
N CYS A 46 12.74 17.08 6.28
CA CYS A 46 11.39 16.86 5.75
C CYS A 46 10.42 17.86 6.38
N VAL A 47 9.81 18.74 5.58
CA VAL A 47 8.87 19.78 6.09
C VAL A 47 7.49 19.25 6.47
N LYS A 48 7.15 18.01 6.05
CA LYS A 48 5.89 17.35 6.40
C LYS A 48 5.99 16.68 7.77
N CYS A 49 7.09 15.96 7.99
CA CYS A 49 7.34 15.24 9.23
C CYS A 49 8.04 16.11 10.28
N ASP A 50 8.55 17.28 9.88
CA ASP A 50 9.43 18.14 10.68
C ASP A 50 10.63 17.36 11.28
N LYS A 51 11.13 16.36 10.52
CA LYS A 51 12.23 15.48 10.89
C LYS A 51 13.50 15.84 10.12
N TRP A 52 14.64 15.76 10.81
CA TRP A 52 15.95 16.00 10.24
C TRP A 52 16.68 14.69 9.94
N TYR A 53 17.48 14.69 8.87
CA TYR A 53 18.33 13.58 8.45
C TYR A 53 19.73 14.11 8.17
N SER A 54 20.74 13.28 8.38
CA SER A 54 22.14 13.60 8.09
C SER A 54 22.60 12.79 6.89
N THR A 55 23.30 13.43 5.96
CA THR A 55 24.06 12.69 4.93
C THR A 55 25.41 12.32 5.53
N GLU A 56 25.44 11.30 6.38
CA GLU A 56 26.69 10.70 6.84
C GLU A 56 27.09 9.68 5.77
N GLU A 57 27.91 10.10 4.80
CA GLU A 57 28.64 9.16 3.96
C GLU A 57 30.06 9.02 4.50
N PRO A 58 30.59 7.79 4.66
CA PRO A 58 32.03 7.58 4.74
C PRO A 58 32.64 7.98 3.39
N ALA A 59 33.15 9.20 3.32
CA ALA A 59 33.92 9.67 2.19
C ALA A 59 35.28 8.93 2.13
N GLU A 60 35.30 7.73 1.55
CA GLU A 60 36.53 7.19 0.98
C GLU A 60 36.85 7.96 -0.29
N THR A 61 37.60 9.05 -0.14
CA THR A 61 38.31 9.70 -1.24
C THR A 61 39.79 9.43 -1.07
N SER A 62 40.44 8.75 -2.03
CA SER A 62 41.72 9.21 -2.59
C SER A 62 42.28 8.27 -3.65
N ALA A 63 42.33 8.77 -4.88
CA ALA A 63 43.43 8.53 -5.79
C ALA A 63 44.14 9.86 -6.05
N ALA A 64 45.48 9.78 -6.08
CA ALA A 64 46.48 10.73 -6.60
C ALA A 64 46.92 11.94 -5.73
N THR A 65 48.04 11.71 -5.03
CA THR A 65 49.10 12.66 -4.63
C THR A 65 49.73 13.42 -5.82
N PRO A 66 50.35 14.61 -5.60
CA PRO A 66 51.79 14.65 -5.28
C PRO A 66 52.20 15.62 -4.15
N THR A 67 53.12 15.12 -3.32
CA THR A 67 54.34 15.73 -2.76
C THR A 67 54.45 17.27 -2.65
N SER A 68 54.55 17.80 -1.43
CA SER A 68 55.83 18.25 -0.84
C SER A 68 55.66 19.00 0.49
N SER A 69 56.60 18.71 1.41
CA SER A 69 57.09 19.54 2.53
C SER A 69 56.44 19.39 3.92
N ALA A 70 57.07 18.52 4.72
CA ALA A 70 57.17 18.56 6.19
C ALA A 70 58.33 19.53 6.60
N PRO A 71 58.69 19.82 7.90
CA PRO A 71 58.43 19.00 9.09
C PRO A 71 58.12 19.69 10.47
N GLN A 72 57.51 18.87 11.34
CA GLN A 72 57.67 18.70 12.81
C GLN A 72 57.45 19.84 13.83
N ALA A 73 56.54 19.60 14.80
CA ALA A 73 56.83 19.45 16.25
C ALA A 73 55.59 18.95 17.03
N THR A 74 55.81 18.27 18.15
CA THR A 74 54.94 17.30 18.87
C THR A 74 54.18 17.91 20.10
N PRO A 75 53.77 17.17 21.17
CA PRO A 75 52.41 16.64 21.40
C PRO A 75 51.80 17.03 22.79
N HIS A 76 50.47 16.91 22.99
CA HIS A 76 49.92 16.51 24.32
C HIS A 76 48.40 16.17 24.31
N PRO A 77 47.93 15.20 25.12
CA PRO A 77 46.54 14.76 25.19
C PRO A 77 45.76 15.35 26.39
N PRO A 78 44.42 15.43 26.34
CA PRO A 78 43.59 15.47 27.54
C PRO A 78 42.83 14.14 27.80
N PRO A 79 42.46 13.87 29.07
CA PRO A 79 42.10 12.53 29.61
C PRO A 79 40.64 12.10 29.37
N PRO A 80 40.31 10.80 29.58
CA PRO A 80 38.97 10.25 29.35
C PRO A 80 38.04 10.40 30.56
N PRO A 81 36.71 10.46 30.34
CA PRO A 81 35.75 9.96 31.33
C PRO A 81 34.68 9.04 30.70
N PRO A 82 33.88 8.34 31.53
CA PRO A 82 33.97 6.92 31.82
C PRO A 82 33.09 6.05 30.91
N ALA A 83 33.44 4.76 30.89
CA ALA A 83 32.66 3.68 30.32
C ALA A 83 31.23 3.64 30.89
N ALA A 84 30.30 4.27 30.18
CA ALA A 84 28.93 3.79 30.13
C ALA A 84 28.86 2.90 28.90
N SER A 85 28.63 1.61 29.14
CA SER A 85 28.33 0.62 28.13
C SER A 85 27.02 1.00 27.44
N PHE A 86 27.11 1.87 26.44
CA PHE A 86 26.08 2.00 25.43
C PHE A 86 26.14 0.71 24.64
N VAL A 87 25.28 -0.24 25.00
CA VAL A 87 24.95 -1.35 24.12
C VAL A 87 24.29 -0.70 22.92
N ALA A 88 25.11 -0.44 21.91
CA ALA A 88 24.67 0.03 20.63
C ALA A 88 23.86 -1.10 20.01
N ASP A 89 22.55 -1.06 20.23
CA ASP A 89 21.55 -1.82 19.50
C ASP A 89 21.57 -1.31 18.04
N GLN A 90 22.61 -1.71 17.31
CA GLN A 90 22.78 -1.42 15.89
C GLN A 90 22.30 -2.63 15.11
N THR A 91 21.01 -2.66 14.83
CA THR A 91 20.38 -3.22 13.62
C THR A 91 18.91 -2.79 13.67
N PRO A 92 18.45 -1.88 12.79
CA PRO A 92 18.19 -2.22 11.39
C PRO A 92 18.36 -1.01 10.43
N GLN A 93 19.58 -0.69 10.00
CA GLN A 93 19.81 0.40 9.03
C GLN A 93 19.76 -0.10 7.56
N GLU A 94 20.15 -1.35 7.31
CA GLU A 94 20.20 -1.92 5.95
C GLU A 94 18.81 -2.18 5.36
N ASP A 95 17.86 -2.63 6.19
CA ASP A 95 16.47 -2.87 5.76
C ASP A 95 15.80 -1.56 5.30
N GLN A 96 16.05 -0.45 5.99
CA GLN A 96 15.43 0.83 5.66
C GLN A 96 15.90 1.38 4.30
N ALA A 97 17.17 1.20 3.94
CA ALA A 97 17.69 1.61 2.64
C ALA A 97 17.09 0.78 1.49
N ALA A 98 16.95 -0.53 1.68
CA ALA A 98 16.33 -1.42 0.70
C ALA A 98 14.85 -1.09 0.46
N VAL A 99 14.09 -0.84 1.54
CA VAL A 99 12.68 -0.42 1.46
C VAL A 99 12.53 0.90 0.71
N TYR A 100 13.40 1.88 0.98
CA TYR A 100 13.40 3.16 0.27
C TYR A 100 13.69 2.99 -1.23
N ALA A 101 14.73 2.21 -1.57
CA ALA A 101 15.10 1.93 -2.96
C ALA A 101 13.96 1.23 -3.72
N ALA A 102 13.28 0.27 -3.08
CA ALA A 102 12.13 -0.42 -3.66
C ALA A 102 10.94 0.55 -3.92
N ARG A 103 10.65 1.46 -2.98
CA ARG A 103 9.61 2.49 -3.18
C ARG A 103 9.96 3.43 -4.32
N LYS A 104 11.20 3.92 -4.36
CA LYS A 104 11.70 4.80 -5.44
C LYS A 104 11.55 4.12 -6.79
N LYS A 105 12.01 2.86 -6.92
CA LYS A 105 11.89 2.08 -8.15
C LYS A 105 10.43 1.91 -8.60
N ARG A 106 9.50 1.63 -7.69
CA ARG A 106 8.06 1.50 -8.02
C ARG A 106 7.48 2.81 -8.54
N ARG A 107 7.80 3.93 -7.89
CA ARG A 107 7.32 5.25 -8.32
C ARG A 107 7.91 5.63 -9.67
N ASP A 108 9.21 5.47 -9.85
CA ASP A 108 9.89 5.84 -11.10
C ASP A 108 9.38 4.97 -12.27
N ALA A 109 9.11 3.68 -12.04
CA ALA A 109 8.45 2.80 -13.01
C ALA A 109 7.02 3.25 -13.34
N THR A 110 6.27 3.72 -12.36
CA THR A 110 4.91 4.25 -12.56
C THR A 110 4.94 5.53 -13.39
N SER A 111 5.84 6.47 -13.07
CA SER A 111 6.03 7.72 -13.81
C SER A 111 6.45 7.45 -15.26
N SER A 112 7.31 6.45 -15.48
CA SER A 112 7.74 6.06 -16.83
C SER A 112 6.55 5.59 -17.69
N LYS A 113 5.72 4.68 -17.18
CA LYS A 113 4.51 4.20 -17.87
C LYS A 113 3.49 5.31 -18.13
N LEU A 114 3.35 6.23 -17.17
CA LEU A 114 2.47 7.37 -17.31
C LEU A 114 2.93 8.30 -18.44
N GLY A 115 4.23 8.60 -18.47
CA GLY A 115 4.85 9.38 -19.54
C GLY A 115 4.70 8.71 -20.91
N GLU A 116 4.89 7.40 -20.98
CA GLU A 116 4.67 6.63 -22.22
C GLU A 116 3.23 6.78 -22.74
N LYS A 117 2.23 6.65 -21.88
CA LYS A 117 0.82 6.86 -22.26
C LYS A 117 0.54 8.29 -22.70
N MET A 118 1.12 9.28 -22.03
CA MET A 118 0.96 10.68 -22.43
C MET A 118 1.58 10.96 -23.80
N LEU A 119 2.73 10.35 -24.11
CA LEU A 119 3.33 10.42 -25.45
C LEU A 119 2.48 9.73 -26.53
N GLN A 120 1.72 8.70 -26.15
CA GLN A 120 0.71 8.07 -27.01
C GLN A 120 -0.57 8.93 -27.16
N GLY A 121 -0.61 10.16 -26.64
CA GLY A 121 -1.75 11.07 -26.74
C GLY A 121 -2.82 10.88 -25.67
N TRP A 122 -2.54 10.12 -24.61
CA TRP A 122 -3.47 9.96 -23.48
C TRP A 122 -3.40 11.18 -22.55
N THR A 123 -4.53 11.53 -21.94
CA THR A 123 -4.63 12.70 -21.06
C THR A 123 -4.70 12.28 -19.59
N LEU A 124 -3.90 12.89 -18.72
CA LEU A 124 -3.92 12.62 -17.28
C LEU A 124 -5.17 13.23 -16.63
N MET A 125 -5.89 12.45 -15.85
CA MET A 125 -7.14 12.84 -15.20
C MET A 125 -6.93 13.17 -13.73
N GLY A 126 -7.75 14.08 -13.19
CA GLY A 126 -7.73 14.43 -11.76
C GLY A 126 -8.27 13.34 -10.84
N SER A 127 -8.91 12.30 -11.39
CA SER A 127 -9.37 11.12 -10.65
C SER A 127 -8.24 10.10 -10.45
N VAL A 128 -8.18 9.50 -9.26
CA VAL A 128 -7.18 8.49 -8.89
C VAL A 128 -7.77 7.08 -8.84
N CYS A 129 -6.90 6.07 -9.02
CA CYS A 129 -7.30 4.67 -8.90
C CYS A 129 -7.78 4.37 -7.46
N PRO A 130 -8.98 3.76 -7.30
CA PRO A 130 -9.57 3.50 -5.98
C PRO A 130 -8.92 2.34 -5.21
N ARG A 131 -7.99 1.59 -5.84
CA ARG A 131 -7.27 0.51 -5.16
C ARG A 131 -6.41 1.11 -4.03
N PRO A 132 -6.54 0.61 -2.78
CA PRO A 132 -5.97 1.25 -1.59
C PRO A 132 -4.44 1.39 -1.64
N ASP A 133 -3.75 0.53 -2.39
CA ASP A 133 -2.28 0.54 -2.53
C ASP A 133 -1.79 1.20 -3.83
N CYS A 134 -2.67 1.73 -4.66
CA CYS A 134 -2.31 2.27 -5.97
C CYS A 134 -2.24 3.79 -5.96
N GLY A 135 -3.36 4.47 -5.70
CA GLY A 135 -3.46 5.93 -5.71
C GLY A 135 -2.97 6.63 -7.00
N THR A 136 -2.72 5.87 -8.07
CA THR A 136 -2.15 6.40 -9.32
C THR A 136 -3.26 7.15 -10.08
N PRO A 137 -3.00 8.34 -10.63
CA PRO A 137 -3.99 9.05 -11.44
C PRO A 137 -4.37 8.23 -12.68
N PHE A 138 -5.65 8.28 -13.04
CA PHE A 138 -6.10 7.67 -14.29
C PHE A 138 -5.60 8.46 -15.50
N VAL A 139 -5.39 7.77 -16.61
CA VAL A 139 -5.21 8.38 -17.93
C VAL A 139 -6.41 8.06 -18.81
N ARG A 140 -6.84 9.03 -19.61
CA ARG A 140 -7.95 8.93 -20.55
C ARG A 140 -7.43 8.78 -21.97
N ASN A 141 -7.90 7.77 -22.69
CA ASN A 141 -7.65 7.64 -24.12
C ASN A 141 -8.39 8.75 -24.89
N ARG A 142 -7.73 9.39 -25.84
CA ARG A 142 -8.32 10.47 -26.64
C ARG A 142 -9.44 9.98 -27.56
N ASP A 143 -9.28 8.81 -28.14
CA ASP A 143 -10.17 8.26 -29.17
C ASP A 143 -11.34 7.50 -28.54
N THR A 144 -11.06 6.61 -27.57
CA THR A 144 -12.09 5.77 -26.94
C THR A 144 -12.70 6.42 -25.69
N GLY A 145 -12.08 7.46 -25.14
CA GLY A 145 -12.51 8.09 -23.89
C GLY A 145 -12.32 7.23 -22.64
N GLN A 146 -11.76 6.02 -22.76
CA GLN A 146 -11.63 5.08 -21.66
C GLN A 146 -10.57 5.54 -20.63
N LEU A 147 -10.87 5.34 -19.35
CA LEU A 147 -9.96 5.59 -18.24
C LEU A 147 -9.13 4.34 -17.96
N PHE A 148 -7.82 4.51 -17.78
CA PHE A 148 -6.88 3.41 -17.57
C PHE A 148 -5.89 3.73 -16.45
N CYS A 149 -5.64 2.75 -15.58
CA CYS A 149 -4.62 2.84 -14.53
C CYS A 149 -3.34 2.11 -14.96
N VAL A 150 -2.24 2.85 -15.12
CA VAL A 150 -0.94 2.32 -15.59
C VAL A 150 -0.23 1.41 -14.59
N THR A 151 -0.57 1.53 -13.30
CA THR A 151 0.02 0.70 -12.23
C THR A 151 -0.71 -0.63 -12.11
N CYS A 152 -2.04 -0.59 -12.18
CA CYS A 152 -2.87 -1.79 -12.05
C CYS A 152 -3.06 -2.53 -13.38
N ASN A 153 -2.82 -1.87 -14.52
CA ASN A 153 -3.16 -2.34 -15.87
C ASN A 153 -4.66 -2.69 -16.01
N GLN A 154 -5.53 -1.88 -15.41
CA GLN A 154 -6.98 -2.04 -15.48
C GLN A 154 -7.64 -0.76 -16.00
N TYR A 155 -8.69 -0.95 -16.81
CA TYR A 155 -9.59 0.12 -17.20
C TYR A 155 -10.57 0.43 -16.06
N ALA A 156 -10.94 1.70 -15.89
CA ALA A 156 -12.07 2.04 -15.04
C ALA A 156 -13.35 1.72 -15.82
N ILE A 157 -14.21 0.92 -15.22
CA ILE A 157 -15.54 0.62 -15.73
C ILE A 157 -16.49 1.49 -14.92
N THR A 158 -17.27 2.34 -15.59
CA THR A 158 -18.36 3.07 -14.92
C THR A 158 -19.52 2.11 -14.64
N GLU A 159 -20.36 2.41 -13.64
CA GLU A 159 -21.48 1.54 -13.25
C GLU A 159 -22.42 1.21 -14.43
N GLU A 160 -22.55 2.14 -15.38
CA GLU A 160 -23.30 1.99 -16.63
C GLU A 160 -22.67 0.94 -17.57
N GLN A 161 -21.34 0.95 -17.71
CA GLN A 161 -20.60 0.00 -18.55
C GLN A 161 -20.51 -1.40 -17.93
N ALA A 162 -20.55 -1.50 -16.60
CA ALA A 162 -20.61 -2.78 -15.89
C ALA A 162 -21.97 -3.47 -16.09
N ALA A 163 -23.06 -2.71 -16.17
CA ALA A 163 -24.40 -3.25 -16.41
C ALA A 163 -24.55 -3.83 -17.83
N GLU A 164 -23.97 -3.19 -18.84
CA GLU A 164 -24.01 -3.66 -20.23
C GLU A 164 -23.15 -4.92 -20.46
N GLN A 165 -21.98 -5.01 -19.81
CA GLN A 165 -21.11 -6.20 -19.92
C GLN A 165 -21.73 -7.43 -19.24
N HIS A 166 -22.47 -7.26 -18.14
CA HIS A 166 -23.20 -8.35 -17.49
C HIS A 166 -24.45 -8.80 -18.27
N ALA A 167 -24.98 -7.95 -19.16
CA ALA A 167 -26.10 -8.31 -20.03
C ALA A 167 -25.65 -9.08 -21.28
N ALA A 168 -24.41 -8.87 -21.76
CA ALA A 168 -23.88 -9.51 -22.96
C ALA A 168 -23.35 -10.94 -22.75
N ASP A 169 -23.06 -11.35 -21.51
CA ASP A 169 -22.54 -12.70 -21.18
C ASP A 169 -23.65 -13.75 -20.90
N ILE A 170 -24.95 -13.42 -21.07
CA ILE A 170 -26.06 -14.37 -20.85
C ILE A 170 -26.61 -15.00 -22.15
N ASP A 171 -26.21 -14.55 -23.34
CA ASP A 171 -26.78 -15.05 -24.60
C ASP A 171 -25.75 -15.70 -25.53
N ILE A 172 -25.18 -16.83 -25.10
CA ILE A 172 -24.64 -17.86 -26.01
C ILE A 172 -25.05 -19.25 -25.48
N ASP A 173 -26.32 -19.62 -25.71
CA ASP A 173 -26.70 -21.02 -25.95
C ASP A 173 -27.51 -21.08 -27.26
N GLN A 174 -27.23 -22.14 -28.01
CA GLN A 174 -27.34 -22.32 -29.46
C GLN A 174 -28.77 -22.26 -30.05
N PRO A 175 -28.91 -22.09 -31.39
CA PRO A 175 -29.45 -23.23 -32.12
C PRO A 175 -28.77 -23.57 -33.46
N SER A 176 -28.75 -24.87 -33.70
CA SER A 176 -28.41 -25.63 -34.89
C SER A 176 -29.20 -25.24 -36.13
N HIS A 177 -28.53 -25.16 -37.29
CA HIS A 177 -29.15 -25.49 -38.58
C HIS A 177 -28.20 -26.34 -39.44
N ASP A 178 -28.81 -27.37 -40.00
CA ASP A 178 -28.27 -28.50 -40.73
C ASP A 178 -27.89 -28.16 -42.20
N GLU A 179 -26.95 -28.97 -42.69
CA GLU A 179 -26.66 -29.43 -44.06
C GLU A 179 -26.75 -28.52 -45.32
N SER A 180 -25.61 -28.40 -46.02
CA SER A 180 -25.33 -29.12 -47.30
C SER A 180 -24.66 -28.26 -48.39
N SER A 181 -23.38 -28.53 -48.70
CA SER A 181 -22.84 -28.67 -50.06
C SER A 181 -21.33 -28.96 -50.05
N ILE A 182 -21.01 -30.25 -50.23
CA ILE A 182 -19.98 -30.84 -51.11
C ILE A 182 -18.75 -29.99 -51.42
N THR A 183 -17.55 -30.48 -51.07
CA THR A 183 -16.54 -31.01 -52.01
C THR A 183 -15.37 -31.67 -51.25
N THR A 184 -15.29 -33.00 -51.40
CA THR A 184 -14.10 -33.84 -51.66
C THR A 184 -12.72 -33.29 -51.27
N ILE A 185 -11.97 -34.04 -50.43
CA ILE A 185 -10.66 -34.67 -50.75
C ILE A 185 -10.28 -35.67 -49.64
N MET A 186 -9.89 -36.87 -50.09
CA MET A 186 -9.45 -38.04 -49.34
C MET A 186 -8.12 -37.81 -48.61
N THR A 187 -7.88 -38.49 -47.47
CA THR A 187 -6.59 -39.16 -47.14
C THR A 187 -6.71 -40.01 -45.84
N THR A 188 -6.73 -41.33 -46.06
CA THR A 188 -6.18 -42.47 -45.28
C THR A 188 -6.30 -42.56 -43.74
N GLN A 189 -7.13 -43.53 -43.31
CA GLN A 189 -6.98 -44.42 -42.13
C GLN A 189 -5.83 -45.47 -42.35
N PRO A 190 -5.48 -46.43 -41.44
CA PRO A 190 -6.26 -46.99 -40.31
C PRO A 190 -5.52 -47.44 -39.01
N GLY A 191 -6.33 -47.78 -37.99
CA GLY A 191 -6.03 -48.76 -36.92
C GLY A 191 -5.89 -48.15 -35.51
N THR A 192 -6.51 -48.62 -34.42
CA THR A 192 -7.27 -49.85 -34.12
C THR A 192 -8.04 -49.70 -32.78
N SER A 193 -9.29 -50.16 -32.74
CA SER A 193 -9.97 -50.95 -31.69
C SER A 193 -10.39 -50.37 -30.30
N PHE A 194 -11.73 -50.35 -30.10
CA PHE A 194 -12.57 -50.98 -29.01
C PHE A 194 -12.24 -50.66 -27.53
N VAL A 195 -13.13 -50.32 -26.58
CA VAL A 195 -14.56 -50.59 -26.24
C VAL A 195 -15.09 -49.43 -25.32
N ALA A 196 -16.33 -48.90 -25.40
CA ALA A 196 -17.56 -49.30 -24.66
C ALA A 196 -17.35 -49.73 -23.18
N ALA A 197 -18.09 -49.35 -22.14
CA ALA A 197 -19.35 -48.63 -21.94
C ALA A 197 -19.56 -48.27 -20.44
N ALA A 198 -20.52 -47.37 -20.18
CA ALA A 198 -21.44 -47.29 -19.01
C ALA A 198 -20.83 -47.15 -17.60
N ALA A 199 -20.97 -45.98 -16.96
CA ALA A 199 -22.11 -45.58 -16.11
C ALA A 199 -22.08 -46.20 -14.71
N VAL A 200 -22.25 -45.34 -13.69
CA VAL A 200 -23.22 -45.46 -12.58
C VAL A 200 -22.88 -44.40 -11.52
N GLN A 201 -23.85 -43.51 -11.31
CA GLN A 201 -23.97 -42.62 -10.13
C GLN A 201 -24.25 -43.46 -8.87
N PRO A 202 -24.25 -42.87 -7.66
CA PRO A 202 -25.57 -42.45 -7.19
C PRO A 202 -25.56 -41.09 -6.47
N ALA A 203 -26.62 -40.35 -6.75
CA ALA A 203 -27.18 -39.31 -5.92
C ALA A 203 -27.98 -39.90 -4.74
N VAL A 204 -28.50 -38.98 -3.91
CA VAL A 204 -29.44 -39.10 -2.77
C VAL A 204 -28.77 -39.25 -1.39
N ALA A 205 -29.13 -38.51 -0.34
CA ALA A 205 -30.01 -37.37 -0.13
C ALA A 205 -29.88 -36.92 1.34
N ALA A 206 -30.53 -35.80 1.66
CA ALA A 206 -30.93 -35.27 2.97
C ALA A 206 -29.96 -34.27 3.62
N SER A 207 -30.18 -32.96 3.58
CA SER A 207 -31.32 -32.14 4.07
C SER A 207 -31.30 -31.95 5.59
N GLN A 208 -30.89 -30.74 6.03
CA GLN A 208 -31.16 -30.00 7.28
C GLN A 208 -30.02 -28.96 7.40
N ALA A 209 -30.18 -27.66 7.65
CA ALA A 209 -31.33 -26.83 7.99
C ALA A 209 -31.03 -25.39 7.50
N LYS A 210 -32.05 -24.74 6.96
CA LYS A 210 -32.09 -23.32 6.59
C LYS A 210 -33.13 -22.67 7.49
N ALA A 211 -32.75 -22.25 8.69
CA ALA A 211 -33.56 -21.40 9.57
C ALA A 211 -32.78 -21.07 10.86
N GLU A 212 -32.24 -19.84 10.94
CA GLU A 212 -32.07 -19.00 12.14
C GLU A 212 -31.33 -17.73 11.66
N LEU A 213 -32.04 -16.78 11.02
CA LEU A 213 -32.71 -15.63 11.64
C LEU A 213 -31.72 -14.75 12.42
N ARG A 214 -31.26 -13.62 11.87
CA ARG A 214 -31.98 -12.33 11.97
C ARG A 214 -32.69 -12.18 13.33
N ASN A 215 -31.93 -11.90 14.38
CA ASN A 215 -32.46 -11.17 15.54
C ASN A 215 -31.33 -10.52 16.33
N SER A 216 -31.07 -9.25 16.02
CA SER A 216 -30.53 -8.23 16.93
C SER A 216 -30.82 -6.85 16.32
N ALA A 217 -32.07 -6.67 15.89
CA ALA A 217 -32.61 -5.40 15.41
C ALA A 217 -34.09 -5.35 15.79
N ASP A 218 -34.36 -5.43 17.09
CA ASP A 218 -35.43 -4.69 17.79
C ASP A 218 -35.36 -5.06 19.27
N LEU A 219 -34.84 -4.16 20.13
CA LEU A 219 -35.48 -3.91 21.42
C LEU A 219 -35.05 -2.55 21.97
N ALA A 220 -36.01 -1.64 21.88
CA ALA A 220 -36.27 -0.55 22.81
C ALA A 220 -35.22 0.57 22.91
N THR A 221 -35.51 1.65 22.18
CA THR A 221 -35.90 2.92 22.81
C THR A 221 -36.46 2.71 24.22
N THR A 222 -35.57 2.70 25.22
CA THR A 222 -35.92 2.99 26.60
C THR A 222 -35.05 4.16 27.01
N THR A 223 -35.65 5.33 26.90
CA THR A 223 -35.20 6.58 27.49
C THR A 223 -35.13 6.37 29.01
N THR A 224 -33.98 5.92 29.51
CA THR A 224 -33.59 6.12 30.90
C THR A 224 -32.45 7.13 30.94
N PRO A 225 -32.56 8.20 31.74
CA PRO A 225 -31.52 9.22 31.82
C PRO A 225 -30.36 8.61 32.59
N VAL A 226 -29.31 8.19 31.88
CA VAL A 226 -28.12 7.65 32.53
C VAL A 226 -27.20 8.82 32.88
N ASP A 227 -27.38 9.19 34.14
CA ASP A 227 -26.49 9.88 35.07
C ASP A 227 -24.99 9.81 34.71
N VAL A 228 -24.29 10.92 35.00
CA VAL A 228 -22.99 11.37 34.46
C VAL A 228 -21.77 10.57 34.97
N THR A 229 -21.93 9.25 35.18
CA THR A 229 -20.87 8.36 35.68
C THR A 229 -20.42 7.31 34.63
N SER A 230 -20.92 7.39 33.38
CA SER A 230 -20.88 6.27 32.41
C SER A 230 -19.75 6.28 31.36
N THR A 231 -18.87 7.29 31.33
CA THR A 231 -17.80 7.39 30.31
C THR A 231 -16.74 6.30 30.48
N SER A 232 -16.43 5.91 31.71
CA SER A 232 -15.41 4.89 32.02
C SER A 232 -15.89 3.48 31.68
N ALA A 233 -17.17 3.14 31.93
CA ALA A 233 -17.74 1.84 31.60
C ALA A 233 -17.79 1.59 30.08
N ALA A 234 -18.21 2.60 29.31
CA ALA A 234 -18.20 2.53 27.85
C ALA A 234 -16.77 2.40 27.28
N ALA A 235 -15.81 3.14 27.85
CA ALA A 235 -14.41 3.04 27.46
C ALA A 235 -13.81 1.65 27.75
N ASN A 236 -14.15 1.05 28.91
CA ASN A 236 -13.69 -0.28 29.28
C ASN A 236 -14.26 -1.38 28.37
N TYR A 237 -15.53 -1.28 27.97
CA TYR A 237 -16.13 -2.20 27.00
C TYR A 237 -15.46 -2.08 25.62
N ALA A 238 -15.26 -0.85 25.14
CA ALA A 238 -14.57 -0.59 23.88
C ALA A 238 -13.13 -1.14 23.89
N LEU A 239 -12.39 -0.93 24.98
CA LEU A 239 -11.04 -1.44 25.16
C LEU A 239 -11.01 -2.98 25.10
N ARG A 240 -11.94 -3.66 25.77
CA ARG A 240 -12.06 -5.12 25.74
C ARG A 240 -12.35 -5.65 24.33
N ALA A 241 -13.25 -4.98 23.60
CA ALA A 241 -13.55 -5.34 22.22
C ALA A 241 -12.34 -5.17 21.29
N LEU A 242 -11.55 -4.11 21.49
CA LEU A 242 -10.31 -3.87 20.73
C LEU A 242 -9.24 -4.92 21.04
N TYR A 243 -9.04 -5.30 22.30
CA TYR A 243 -8.12 -6.38 22.64
C TYR A 243 -8.53 -7.74 22.06
N HIS A 244 -9.84 -8.03 22.00
CA HIS A 244 -10.32 -9.24 21.34
C HIS A 244 -10.02 -9.21 19.83
N LYS A 245 -10.20 -8.06 19.17
CA LYS A 245 -9.82 -7.89 17.76
C LYS A 245 -8.32 -7.98 17.53
N LEU A 246 -7.51 -7.46 18.46
CA LEU A 246 -6.05 -7.57 18.42
C LEU A 246 -5.64 -9.05 18.43
N ALA A 247 -6.15 -9.81 19.40
CA ALA A 247 -5.86 -11.24 19.52
C ALA A 247 -6.28 -12.03 18.28
N ALA A 248 -7.48 -11.76 17.74
CA ALA A 248 -7.97 -12.41 16.53
C ALA A 248 -7.12 -12.07 15.30
N ALA A 249 -6.73 -10.81 15.12
CA ALA A 249 -5.90 -10.38 14.00
C ALA A 249 -4.48 -10.94 14.08
N THR A 250 -3.89 -11.05 15.28
CA THR A 250 -2.59 -11.70 15.49
C THR A 250 -2.65 -13.18 15.17
N ALA A 251 -3.68 -13.91 15.64
CA ALA A 251 -3.87 -15.32 15.32
C ALA A 251 -4.08 -15.55 13.80
N ALA A 252 -4.84 -14.65 13.15
CA ALA A 252 -5.05 -14.71 11.71
C ALA A 252 -3.76 -14.38 10.91
N LEU A 253 -2.85 -13.59 11.46
CA LEU A 253 -1.55 -13.30 10.86
C LEU A 253 -0.61 -14.51 10.94
N GLU A 254 -0.63 -15.27 12.03
CA GLU A 254 0.14 -16.51 12.18
C GLU A 254 -0.33 -17.60 11.20
N GLN A 255 -1.60 -17.59 10.81
CA GLN A 255 -2.20 -18.55 9.88
C GLN A 255 -2.20 -18.07 8.43
N ALA A 256 -1.77 -16.83 8.17
CA ALA A 256 -1.80 -16.25 6.84
C ALA A 256 -0.80 -16.97 5.92
N THR A 257 -1.29 -17.47 4.78
CA THR A 257 -0.44 -18.17 3.79
C THR A 257 -0.19 -17.31 2.55
N THR A 258 -0.89 -16.18 2.43
CA THR A 258 -0.77 -15.27 1.28
C THR A 258 -0.34 -13.87 1.70
N ASP A 259 0.45 -13.21 0.84
CA ASP A 259 0.90 -11.83 1.07
C ASP A 259 -0.26 -10.83 1.24
N LYS A 260 -1.41 -11.12 0.61
CA LYS A 260 -2.62 -10.29 0.72
C LYS A 260 -3.24 -10.37 2.12
N GLU A 261 -3.30 -11.56 2.72
CA GLU A 261 -3.79 -11.77 4.08
C GLU A 261 -2.87 -11.09 5.10
N VAL A 262 -1.55 -11.25 4.94
CA VAL A 262 -0.55 -10.58 5.78
C VAL A 262 -0.72 -9.06 5.75
N CYS A 263 -0.88 -8.47 4.55
CA CYS A 263 -1.10 -7.04 4.40
C CYS A 263 -2.42 -6.57 5.04
N MET A 264 -3.50 -7.35 4.85
CA MET A 264 -4.81 -7.05 5.42
C MET A 264 -4.78 -7.09 6.96
N GLN A 265 -4.23 -8.16 7.56
CA GLN A 265 -4.14 -8.28 9.02
C GLN A 265 -3.21 -7.23 9.62
N SER A 266 -2.11 -6.88 8.94
CA SER A 266 -1.21 -5.80 9.37
C SER A 266 -1.90 -4.43 9.43
N ARG A 267 -2.88 -4.16 8.55
CA ARG A 267 -3.69 -2.93 8.61
C ARG A 267 -4.66 -2.96 9.78
N VAL A 268 -5.33 -4.09 10.00
CA VAL A 268 -6.25 -4.27 11.15
C VAL A 268 -5.51 -4.03 12.46
N LEU A 269 -4.30 -4.59 12.62
CA LEU A 269 -3.45 -4.35 13.80
C LEU A 269 -3.11 -2.87 13.98
N ARG A 270 -2.76 -2.16 12.89
CA ARG A 270 -2.46 -0.72 12.92
C ARG A 270 -3.66 0.12 13.33
N ASP A 271 -4.85 -0.22 12.84
CA ASP A 271 -6.07 0.51 13.14
C ASP A 271 -6.56 0.23 14.57
N VAL A 272 -6.42 -1.00 15.07
CA VAL A 272 -6.65 -1.33 16.47
C VAL A 272 -5.69 -0.56 17.38
N ALA A 273 -4.40 -0.48 17.05
CA ALA A 273 -3.42 0.29 17.81
C ALA A 273 -3.75 1.80 17.87
N LYS A 274 -4.20 2.39 16.74
CA LYS A 274 -4.69 3.77 16.70
C LYS A 274 -5.91 3.97 17.58
N ALA A 275 -6.87 3.04 17.54
CA ALA A 275 -8.10 3.11 18.34
C ALA A 275 -7.80 3.03 19.85
N ILE A 276 -6.89 2.14 20.26
CA ILE A 276 -6.44 2.06 21.67
C ILE A 276 -5.78 3.38 22.10
N LYS A 277 -4.89 3.94 21.26
CA LYS A 277 -4.23 5.23 21.54
C LYS A 277 -5.25 6.38 21.66
N ALA A 278 -6.29 6.38 20.82
CA ALA A 278 -7.36 7.36 20.90
C ALA A 278 -8.16 7.24 22.20
N LEU A 279 -8.49 6.01 22.63
CA LEU A 279 -9.19 5.78 23.90
C LEU A 279 -8.38 6.22 25.12
N HIS A 280 -7.05 5.98 25.13
CA HIS A 280 -6.17 6.50 26.18
C HIS A 280 -6.18 8.03 26.24
N GLY A 281 -6.21 8.71 25.08
CA GLY A 281 -6.32 10.17 25.03
C GLY A 281 -7.66 10.71 25.54
N VAL A 282 -8.75 9.94 25.40
CA VAL A 282 -10.06 10.30 25.96
C VAL A 282 -10.09 10.11 27.48
N GLN A 283 -9.42 9.07 28.00
CA GLN A 283 -9.30 8.84 29.46
C GLN A 283 -8.38 9.84 30.17
N SER A 284 -7.41 10.46 29.49
CA SER A 284 -6.53 11.46 30.12
C SER A 284 -7.14 12.87 30.19
N VAL A 285 -8.26 13.10 29.52
CA VAL A 285 -8.95 14.41 29.42
C VAL A 285 -10.23 14.45 30.26
N ALA A 286 -10.71 13.29 30.75
CA ALA A 286 -11.82 13.15 31.68
C ALA A 286 -11.31 13.08 33.13
#